data_AF-A0A6P8DRA4-F1
#
_entry.id   AF-A0A6P8DRA4-F1
#
_cell.length_a   1.000
_cell.length_b   1.000
_cell.length_c   1.000
_cell.angle_alpha   90.00
_cell.angle_beta   90.00
_cell.angle_gamma   90.00
#
_symmetry.space_group_name_H-M   'P 1'
#
loop_
_entity.id
_entity.type
_entity.pdbx_description
1 polymer ?
#
loop_
_entity_poly.entity_id
_entity_poly.type
_entity_poly.pdbx_seq_one_letter_code
_entity_poly.pdbx_strand_id
1 'polypeptide(L)'
;MDENSDVIAQILKEQEEEERQIKQSSNRNDNKENSGWQTVSYPKRHKKQLKSQQQEISSSASSPNGAAFNGPHIFQSIELQYEDRIRRAREAQAAAASAAAVTDLAGRSRSKRHSDDDDDEDDNDSDATAAVENGGGQVKKVKPKKPKKPKVTVAEAAAKIDAADLSAFLADITVSYESQQDIQLMRFADYFGRAFASVGAAQFPWLKIFKESPVAKLVDIPICHISQDVYKASVDWLNQRSLEALGSFVLWSMDTIVADLTSHLGTASKVSKKVVQPVSSKSQVGIFVALAMVLRRKPDALVSVISQLKENPRYQGQDKLPITVWVISQASQGDLSVGLYMWARLLLPLVNGKSCNPQSRDLILQLVERILSSPKARPILLNGAVRKGERLVPPSAFEILMRVTFPAPSARLKATERFEAVYPTLREVALAGTSGSKALKQVAVQMSNFAIKAAGEGISDLCNEASSVFIWCLTQNSECYKLWDKLYMDNLEASVVILKQLSEEWKVHSVKHYTLDPVRETLKAFRQKYARKEREKGKGPNHLY
;
A
#
# COMPACT_ATOMS: atom_id res chain seq x y z
N MET A 1 19.62 61.60 12.70
CA MET A 1 20.58 60.75 13.44
C MET A 1 19.74 59.71 14.15
N ASP A 2 20.13 58.45 14.01
CA ASP A 2 19.24 57.28 13.92
C ASP A 2 18.75 56.73 15.26
N GLU A 3 17.51 57.03 15.64
CA GLU A 3 16.81 56.30 16.71
C GLU A 3 16.46 54.85 16.29
N ASN A 4 16.35 54.59 14.98
CA ASN A 4 16.10 53.23 14.48
C ASN A 4 17.33 52.31 14.54
N SER A 5 18.55 52.88 14.52
CA SER A 5 19.77 52.07 14.59
C SER A 5 19.99 51.51 15.99
N ASP A 6 19.66 52.28 17.03
CA ASP A 6 19.82 51.87 18.42
C ASP A 6 18.81 50.78 18.80
N VAL A 7 17.59 50.85 18.29
CA VAL A 7 16.56 49.80 18.49
C VAL A 7 16.96 48.49 17.81
N ILE A 8 17.52 48.56 16.60
CA ILE A 8 17.98 47.36 15.88
C ILE A 8 19.20 46.75 16.59
N ALA A 9 20.13 47.59 17.08
CA ALA A 9 21.27 47.12 17.85
C ALA A 9 20.86 46.45 19.16
N GLN A 10 19.81 46.95 19.83
CA GLN A 10 19.29 46.38 21.07
C GLN A 10 18.58 45.04 20.85
N ILE A 11 17.78 44.91 19.79
CA ILE A 11 17.12 43.64 19.40
C ILE A 11 18.15 42.56 19.05
N LEU A 12 19.21 42.93 18.31
CA LEU A 12 20.28 41.99 17.97
C LEU A 12 21.06 41.54 19.20
N LYS A 13 21.24 42.42 20.19
CA LYS A 13 21.91 42.08 21.45
C LYS A 13 21.08 41.13 22.31
N GLU A 14 19.76 41.32 22.37
CA GLU A 14 18.84 40.43 23.09
C GLU A 14 18.77 39.05 22.42
N GLN A 15 18.77 38.97 21.09
CA GLN A 15 18.83 37.69 20.37
C GLN A 15 20.16 36.96 20.60
N GLU A 16 21.28 37.67 20.67
CA GLU A 16 22.59 37.07 20.94
C GLU A 16 22.71 36.55 22.39
N GLU A 17 22.06 37.22 23.36
CA GLU A 17 21.98 36.75 24.75
C GLU A 17 21.06 35.53 24.91
N GLU A 18 19.91 35.49 24.22
CA GLU A 18 19.04 34.31 24.20
C GLU A 18 19.74 33.09 23.58
N GLU A 19 20.46 33.27 22.47
CA GLU A 19 21.23 32.18 21.86
C GLU A 19 22.37 31.67 22.76
N ARG A 20 23.00 32.55 23.55
CA ARG A 20 24.02 32.17 24.53
C ARG A 20 23.43 31.39 25.71
N GLN A 21 22.23 31.74 26.18
CA GLN A 21 21.53 31.00 27.24
C GLN A 21 21.05 29.63 26.76
N ILE A 22 20.60 29.51 25.51
CA ILE A 22 20.22 28.22 24.90
C ILE A 22 21.45 27.31 24.72
N LYS A 23 22.60 27.87 24.34
CA LYS A 23 23.86 27.10 24.24
C LYS A 23 24.41 26.70 25.61
N GLN A 24 24.25 27.50 26.66
CA GLN A 24 24.65 27.14 28.02
C GLN A 24 23.74 26.08 28.66
N SER A 25 22.45 26.07 28.35
CA SER A 25 21.51 25.04 28.83
C SER A 25 21.69 23.70 28.10
N SER A 26 22.06 23.73 26.81
CA SER A 26 22.34 22.51 26.04
C SER A 26 23.67 21.82 26.42
N ASN A 27 24.64 22.55 27.01
CA ASN A 27 25.93 22.01 27.44
C ASN A 27 25.94 21.45 28.88
N ARG A 28 24.81 21.47 29.59
CA ARG A 28 24.73 21.00 30.98
C ARG A 28 24.20 19.57 31.14
N ASN A 29 23.83 18.89 30.05
CA ASN A 29 23.15 17.59 30.11
C ASN A 29 23.84 16.42 29.40
N ASP A 30 25.14 16.53 29.07
CA ASP A 30 25.92 15.37 28.60
C ASP A 30 27.27 15.26 29.31
N ASN A 31 27.27 14.60 30.48
CA ASN A 31 28.30 13.63 30.85
C ASN A 31 27.87 12.74 32.04
N LYS A 32 27.42 11.53 31.68
CA LYS A 32 27.67 10.20 32.28
C LYS A 32 28.16 10.12 33.74
N GLU A 33 27.40 9.41 34.60
CA GLU A 33 27.70 8.01 34.97
C GLU A 33 26.66 7.37 35.92
N ASN A 34 26.47 6.06 35.70
CA ASN A 34 26.03 5.02 36.66
C ASN A 34 24.56 4.94 37.12
N SER A 35 23.80 3.98 36.58
CA SER A 35 23.13 2.90 37.35
C SER A 35 22.31 1.97 36.43
N GLY A 36 22.33 0.67 36.75
CA GLY A 36 21.97 -0.44 35.87
C GLY A 36 20.49 -0.61 35.52
N TRP A 37 20.27 -1.44 34.50
CA TRP A 37 18.97 -2.02 34.17
C TRP A 37 18.35 -2.67 35.40
N GLN A 38 17.18 -2.15 35.82
CA GLN A 38 16.42 -2.74 36.90
C GLN A 38 15.31 -3.62 36.32
N THR A 39 15.49 -4.93 36.46
CA THR A 39 14.49 -5.95 36.14
C THR A 39 13.27 -5.75 37.05
N VAL A 40 12.13 -5.33 36.49
CA VAL A 40 10.86 -5.28 37.23
C VAL A 40 10.29 -6.70 37.31
N SER A 41 10.66 -7.39 38.38
CA SER A 41 10.05 -8.66 38.78
C SER A 41 8.72 -8.38 39.48
N TYR A 42 7.61 -8.90 38.93
CA TYR A 42 6.34 -8.95 39.65
C TYR A 42 6.32 -10.20 40.54
N PRO A 43 6.28 -10.07 41.88
CA PRO A 43 6.01 -11.21 42.74
C PRO A 43 4.55 -11.65 42.55
N LYS A 44 4.37 -12.92 42.18
CA LYS A 44 3.09 -13.64 42.19
C LYS A 44 2.42 -13.48 43.55
N ARG A 45 1.32 -12.72 43.61
CA ARG A 45 0.49 -12.64 44.82
C ARG A 45 -0.73 -13.54 44.67
N HIS A 46 -0.77 -14.53 45.55
CA HIS A 46 -1.88 -15.46 45.75
C HIS A 46 -3.20 -14.72 46.00
N LYS A 47 -4.23 -15.16 45.28
CA LYS A 47 -5.63 -14.77 45.43
C LYS A 47 -6.15 -15.31 46.77
N LYS A 48 -6.43 -14.45 47.74
CA LYS A 48 -7.28 -14.75 48.92
C LYS A 48 -8.50 -13.85 48.89
N GLN A 49 -9.67 -14.49 48.91
CA GLN A 49 -10.99 -13.88 49.09
C GLN A 49 -11.08 -13.18 50.44
N LEU A 50 -11.82 -12.05 50.53
CA LEU A 50 -12.85 -11.80 51.56
C LEU A 50 -13.56 -10.44 51.38
N LYS A 51 -14.86 -10.53 51.05
CA LYS A 51 -16.05 -9.82 51.55
C LYS A 51 -16.05 -8.29 51.82
N SER A 52 -16.83 -7.60 50.98
CA SER A 52 -17.96 -6.68 51.26
C SER A 52 -17.95 -5.78 52.51
N GLN A 53 -18.15 -4.46 52.28
CA GLN A 53 -19.16 -3.65 52.98
C GLN A 53 -19.47 -2.36 52.19
N GLN A 54 -20.77 -2.11 52.01
CA GLN A 54 -21.38 -0.89 51.47
C GLN A 54 -21.40 0.21 52.54
N GLN A 55 -21.26 1.48 52.14
CA GLN A 55 -21.97 2.58 52.78
C GLN A 55 -22.16 3.75 51.80
N GLU A 56 -23.41 4.19 51.71
CA GLU A 56 -23.96 5.28 50.92
C GLU A 56 -23.62 6.66 51.53
N ILE A 57 -23.80 7.75 50.76
CA ILE A 57 -24.68 8.90 51.12
C ILE A 57 -24.66 10.02 50.02
N SER A 58 -25.88 10.32 49.53
CA SER A 58 -26.50 11.57 48.97
C SER A 58 -25.78 12.43 47.91
N SER A 59 -26.25 12.53 46.65
CA SER A 59 -27.37 13.35 46.08
C SER A 59 -27.06 14.87 45.98
N SER A 60 -27.10 15.53 44.81
CA SER A 60 -28.28 15.77 43.96
C SER A 60 -27.94 16.46 42.61
N ALA A 61 -28.68 16.14 41.52
CA ALA A 61 -29.28 17.04 40.51
C ALA A 61 -29.34 16.49 39.05
N SER A 62 -30.59 16.30 38.56
CA SER A 62 -31.15 16.42 37.20
C SER A 62 -30.62 15.62 35.96
N SER A 63 -31.56 14.85 35.36
CA SER A 63 -31.58 14.02 34.11
C SER A 63 -31.34 14.75 32.75
N PRO A 64 -31.36 14.06 31.57
CA PRO A 64 -30.96 12.67 31.21
C PRO A 64 -30.18 12.56 29.85
N ASN A 65 -29.78 11.32 29.52
CA ASN A 65 -29.27 10.76 28.24
C ASN A 65 -27.76 10.56 28.07
N GLY A 66 -27.34 9.31 28.34
CA GLY A 66 -26.08 8.72 27.93
C GLY A 66 -25.91 7.38 28.63
N ALA A 67 -26.29 6.28 27.98
CA ALA A 67 -26.12 4.94 28.54
C ALA A 67 -24.62 4.59 28.60
N ALA A 68 -23.99 4.86 29.74
CA ALA A 68 -22.70 4.31 30.12
C ALA A 68 -22.94 2.95 30.80
N PHE A 69 -22.59 1.87 30.12
CA PHE A 69 -22.49 0.53 30.73
C PHE A 69 -21.10 0.37 31.36
N ASN A 70 -21.02 0.49 32.68
CA ASN A 70 -19.88 0.06 33.48
C ASN A 70 -20.27 -1.17 34.31
N GLY A 71 -19.66 -2.32 34.02
CA GLY A 71 -19.74 -3.54 34.81
C GLY A 71 -18.46 -4.37 34.66
N PRO A 72 -17.93 -5.01 35.72
CA PRO A 72 -16.58 -5.58 35.75
C PRO A 72 -16.44 -6.95 35.04
N HIS A 73 -17.30 -7.27 34.06
CA HIS A 73 -17.38 -8.60 33.44
C HIS A 73 -17.40 -8.62 31.90
N ILE A 74 -17.13 -7.49 31.23
CA ILE A 74 -17.15 -7.39 29.75
C ILE A 74 -16.17 -8.37 29.10
N PHE A 75 -15.00 -8.59 29.72
CA PHE A 75 -13.99 -9.50 29.20
C PHE A 75 -14.27 -10.98 29.50
N GLN A 76 -15.14 -11.29 30.46
CA GLN A 76 -15.40 -12.69 30.83
C GLN A 76 -16.17 -13.43 29.74
N SER A 77 -17.05 -12.72 29.01
CA SER A 77 -17.72 -13.28 27.84
C SER A 77 -16.75 -13.54 26.68
N ILE A 78 -15.76 -12.67 26.50
CA ILE A 78 -14.70 -12.81 25.48
C ILE A 78 -13.75 -13.96 25.85
N GLU A 79 -13.36 -14.07 27.12
CA GLU A 79 -12.52 -15.14 27.64
C GLU A 79 -13.20 -16.51 27.49
N LEU A 80 -14.48 -16.62 27.86
CA LEU A 80 -15.28 -17.84 27.67
C LEU A 80 -15.40 -18.23 26.19
N GLN A 81 -15.58 -17.26 25.29
CA GLN A 81 -15.61 -17.51 23.85
C GLN A 81 -14.25 -17.95 23.30
N TYR A 82 -13.16 -17.40 23.84
CA TYR A 82 -11.81 -17.81 23.49
C TYR A 82 -11.50 -19.23 23.98
N GLU A 83 -11.82 -19.55 25.23
CA GLU A 83 -11.66 -20.90 25.80
C GLU A 83 -12.52 -21.93 25.06
N ASP A 84 -13.73 -21.58 24.65
CA ASP A 84 -14.60 -22.45 23.83
C ASP A 84 -14.06 -22.70 22.42
N ARG A 85 -13.39 -21.72 21.82
CA ARG A 85 -12.70 -21.89 20.52
C ARG A 85 -11.49 -22.80 20.65
N ILE A 86 -10.70 -22.65 21.72
CA ILE A 86 -9.54 -23.50 21.99
C ILE A 86 -9.98 -24.94 22.32
N ARG A 87 -11.05 -25.11 23.09
CA ARG A 87 -11.64 -26.42 23.39
C ARG A 87 -12.12 -27.13 22.13
N ARG A 88 -12.90 -26.45 21.28
CA ARG A 88 -13.36 -27.01 19.99
C ARG A 88 -12.20 -27.35 19.04
N ALA A 89 -11.15 -26.53 19.02
CA ALA A 89 -9.96 -26.82 18.21
C ALA A 89 -9.22 -28.08 18.71
N ARG A 90 -9.13 -28.30 20.03
CA ARG A 90 -8.55 -29.51 20.61
C ARG A 90 -9.42 -30.74 20.41
N GLU A 91 -10.73 -30.62 20.55
CA GLU A 91 -11.68 -31.71 20.28
C GLU A 91 -11.67 -32.10 18.80
N ALA A 92 -11.58 -31.13 17.88
CA ALA A 92 -11.43 -31.39 16.45
C ALA A 92 -10.08 -32.05 16.12
N GLN A 93 -8.99 -31.65 16.78
CA GLN A 93 -7.69 -32.32 16.64
C GLN A 93 -7.71 -33.75 17.21
N ALA A 94 -8.37 -33.97 18.35
CA ALA A 94 -8.53 -35.30 18.94
C ALA A 94 -9.42 -36.22 18.08
N ALA A 95 -10.49 -35.68 17.47
CA ALA A 95 -11.34 -36.40 16.52
C ALA A 95 -10.62 -36.71 15.20
N ALA A 96 -9.76 -35.81 14.71
CA ALA A 96 -8.91 -36.08 13.56
C ALA A 96 -7.85 -37.15 13.85
N ALA A 97 -7.27 -37.14 15.06
CA ALA A 97 -6.32 -38.15 15.50
C ALA A 97 -6.98 -39.52 15.71
N SER A 98 -8.21 -39.58 16.24
CA SER A 98 -8.95 -40.84 16.37
C SER A 98 -9.41 -41.39 15.02
N ALA A 99 -9.83 -40.53 14.08
CA ALA A 99 -10.12 -40.93 12.70
C ALA A 99 -8.89 -41.47 11.96
N ALA A 100 -7.70 -40.90 12.21
CA ALA A 100 -6.43 -41.41 11.70
C ALA A 100 -6.03 -42.75 12.34
N ALA A 101 -6.32 -42.96 13.64
CA ALA A 101 -6.04 -44.23 14.32
C ALA A 101 -6.98 -45.38 13.87
N VAL A 102 -8.21 -45.07 13.47
CA VAL A 102 -9.16 -46.06 12.91
C VAL A 102 -8.76 -46.49 11.49
N THR A 103 -8.09 -45.62 10.73
CA THR A 103 -7.53 -45.98 9.41
C THR A 103 -6.24 -46.79 9.51
N ASP A 104 -5.47 -46.65 10.60
CA ASP A 104 -4.23 -47.40 10.84
C ASP A 104 -4.44 -48.85 11.34
N LEU A 105 -5.67 -49.21 11.77
CA LEU A 105 -6.03 -50.58 12.14
C LEU A 105 -6.36 -51.48 10.93
N ALA A 106 -6.47 -50.91 9.72
CA ALA A 106 -6.71 -51.66 8.49
C ALA A 106 -5.43 -52.04 7.72
N GLY A 107 -4.24 -51.67 8.23
CA GLY A 107 -2.99 -51.79 7.46
C GLY A 107 -1.76 -52.17 8.28
N ARG A 108 -1.82 -53.24 9.08
CA ARG A 108 -0.65 -53.71 9.84
C ARG A 108 0.08 -54.85 9.14
N SER A 109 1.23 -54.55 8.52
CA SER A 109 2.35 -55.49 8.42
C SER A 109 3.71 -54.81 8.31
N ARG A 110 4.45 -54.91 9.44
CA ARG A 110 5.93 -54.95 9.62
C ARG A 110 6.81 -53.80 9.09
N SER A 111 7.40 -53.03 10.00
CA SER A 111 8.83 -53.17 10.39
C SER A 111 9.20 -52.26 11.59
N LYS A 112 10.21 -52.69 12.37
CA LYS A 112 10.63 -52.24 13.71
C LYS A 112 11.63 -51.06 13.68
N ARG A 113 11.53 -50.20 14.73
CA ARG A 113 12.59 -49.48 15.51
C ARG A 113 13.60 -48.62 14.70
N HIS A 114 14.01 -47.41 15.11
CA HIS A 114 14.61 -47.00 16.39
C HIS A 114 14.56 -45.46 16.51
N SER A 115 14.44 -45.01 17.77
CA SER A 115 14.73 -43.67 18.27
C SER A 115 16.23 -43.45 18.31
N ASP A 116 16.71 -42.24 17.99
CA ASP A 116 17.85 -41.61 18.67
C ASP A 116 17.91 -40.10 18.37
N ASP A 117 18.31 -39.36 19.41
CA ASP A 117 18.54 -37.92 19.51
C ASP A 117 19.60 -37.41 18.51
N ASP A 118 19.40 -36.20 17.97
CA ASP A 118 20.42 -35.45 17.23
C ASP A 118 20.74 -34.15 18.01
N ASP A 119 21.95 -34.13 18.60
CA ASP A 119 22.68 -32.90 18.96
C ASP A 119 23.33 -32.33 17.70
N ASP A 120 22.93 -31.13 17.27
CA ASP A 120 23.54 -30.41 16.14
C ASP A 120 24.63 -29.43 16.65
N GLU A 121 25.89 -29.76 16.39
CA GLU A 121 27.01 -28.82 16.47
C GLU A 121 27.11 -28.01 15.16
N ASP A 122 27.21 -26.69 15.35
CA ASP A 122 27.48 -25.66 14.35
C ASP A 122 28.77 -25.97 13.57
N ASP A 123 28.76 -25.80 12.24
CA ASP A 123 29.99 -25.46 11.53
C ASP A 123 29.75 -24.45 10.40
N ASN A 124 30.47 -23.35 10.57
CA ASN A 124 30.51 -22.13 9.78
C ASN A 124 31.81 -22.21 8.98
N ASP A 125 31.77 -22.30 7.65
CA ASP A 125 33.00 -22.32 6.87
C ASP A 125 33.10 -21.10 5.94
N SER A 126 34.16 -20.34 6.19
CA SER A 126 34.63 -19.18 5.46
C SER A 126 35.87 -19.58 4.67
N ASP A 127 35.85 -19.28 3.38
CA ASP A 127 36.92 -19.49 2.41
C ASP A 127 38.24 -18.80 2.82
N ALA A 128 39.37 -19.53 2.78
CA ALA A 128 40.70 -18.94 2.58
C ALA A 128 41.76 -19.97 2.15
N THR A 129 42.13 -19.88 0.87
CA THR A 129 43.50 -19.89 0.30
C THR A 129 44.50 -21.02 0.59
N ALA A 130 45.07 -21.50 -0.53
CA ALA A 130 46.12 -22.49 -0.67
C ALA A 130 47.45 -22.18 0.04
N ALA A 131 48.08 -23.23 0.58
CA ALA A 131 49.53 -23.39 0.65
C ALA A 131 49.88 -24.90 0.73
N VAL A 132 51.09 -25.21 0.25
CA VAL A 132 51.57 -26.53 -0.19
C VAL A 132 52.34 -27.26 0.93
N GLU A 133 52.33 -28.60 0.81
CA GLU A 133 53.35 -29.59 1.22
C GLU A 133 53.28 -30.38 2.55
N ASN A 134 53.39 -31.70 2.32
CA ASN A 134 53.98 -32.79 3.11
C ASN A 134 53.18 -33.47 4.24
N GLY A 135 52.87 -34.74 3.96
CA GLY A 135 53.24 -35.85 4.84
C GLY A 135 52.09 -36.62 5.49
N GLY A 136 52.06 -37.94 5.25
CA GLY A 136 51.44 -38.90 6.16
C GLY A 136 50.09 -39.45 5.70
N GLY A 137 50.11 -40.65 5.13
CA GLY A 137 48.92 -41.36 4.70
C GLY A 137 48.01 -41.76 5.86
N GLN A 138 46.70 -41.70 5.60
CA GLN A 138 45.72 -42.65 6.14
C GLN A 138 44.52 -42.69 5.19
N VAL A 139 44.15 -43.89 4.81
CA VAL A 139 43.08 -44.21 3.85
C VAL A 139 41.74 -43.69 4.37
N LYS A 140 41.28 -42.55 3.83
CA LYS A 140 39.96 -41.99 4.10
C LYS A 140 38.90 -42.86 3.42
N LYS A 141 38.15 -43.63 4.21
CA LYS A 141 36.89 -44.25 3.75
C LYS A 141 36.00 -43.15 3.17
N VAL A 142 35.69 -43.26 1.88
CA VAL A 142 34.75 -42.39 1.17
C VAL A 142 33.38 -42.53 1.85
N LYS A 143 32.97 -41.54 2.65
CA LYS A 143 31.58 -41.40 3.09
C LYS A 143 30.72 -41.25 1.82
N PRO A 144 29.68 -42.06 1.62
CA PRO A 144 28.81 -41.89 0.47
C PRO A 144 28.20 -40.49 0.50
N LYS A 145 28.34 -39.74 -0.60
CA LYS A 145 27.66 -38.46 -0.79
C LYS A 145 26.17 -38.69 -0.56
N LYS A 146 25.58 -38.06 0.47
CA LYS A 146 24.11 -37.96 0.63
C LYS A 146 23.56 -37.53 -0.74
N PRO A 147 22.57 -38.24 -1.31
CA PRO A 147 22.02 -37.85 -2.61
C PRO A 147 21.53 -36.41 -2.51
N LYS A 148 22.05 -35.53 -3.37
CA LYS A 148 21.56 -34.15 -3.47
C LYS A 148 20.05 -34.25 -3.69
N LYS A 149 19.25 -33.68 -2.78
CA LYS A 149 17.81 -33.55 -2.98
C LYS A 149 17.59 -33.00 -4.40
N PRO A 150 16.70 -33.59 -5.21
CA PRO A 150 16.48 -33.13 -6.58
C PRO A 150 16.18 -31.63 -6.58
N LYS A 151 16.92 -30.85 -7.38
CA LYS A 151 16.64 -29.42 -7.56
C LYS A 151 15.42 -29.28 -8.47
N VAL A 152 14.23 -29.51 -7.93
CA VAL A 152 12.99 -29.36 -8.70
C VAL A 152 12.73 -27.88 -8.95
N THR A 153 12.68 -27.48 -10.21
CA THR A 153 12.38 -26.09 -10.60
C THR A 153 10.87 -25.80 -10.51
N VAL A 154 10.48 -24.52 -10.50
CA VAL A 154 9.06 -24.12 -10.55
C VAL A 154 8.38 -24.68 -11.80
N ALA A 155 9.05 -24.64 -12.95
CA ALA A 155 8.51 -25.14 -14.22
C ALA A 155 8.29 -26.67 -14.18
N GLU A 156 9.26 -27.43 -13.65
CA GLU A 156 9.15 -28.89 -13.53
C GLU A 156 8.03 -29.33 -12.58
N ALA A 157 7.82 -28.59 -11.49
CA ALA A 157 6.71 -28.86 -10.58
C ALA A 157 5.37 -28.49 -11.23
N ALA A 158 5.29 -27.34 -11.90
CA ALA A 158 4.07 -26.87 -12.56
C ALA A 158 3.64 -27.81 -13.71
N ALA A 159 4.59 -28.37 -14.46
CA ALA A 159 4.32 -29.30 -15.56
C ALA A 159 3.70 -30.63 -15.09
N LYS A 160 3.78 -30.97 -13.80
CA LYS A 160 3.19 -32.18 -13.20
C LYS A 160 1.76 -31.97 -12.72
N ILE A 161 1.26 -30.74 -12.75
CA ILE A 161 -0.11 -30.45 -12.32
C ILE A 161 -1.06 -30.90 -13.42
N ASP A 162 -1.91 -31.87 -13.12
CA ASP A 162 -2.92 -32.37 -14.03
C ASP A 162 -4.22 -31.57 -13.89
N ALA A 163 -4.77 -31.12 -15.02
CA ALA A 163 -5.96 -30.27 -15.02
C ALA A 163 -7.24 -31.03 -14.65
N ALA A 164 -7.32 -32.34 -14.94
CA ALA A 164 -8.47 -33.15 -14.59
C ALA A 164 -8.47 -33.49 -13.09
N ASP A 165 -7.31 -33.81 -12.53
CA ASP A 165 -7.10 -33.96 -11.07
C ASP A 165 -7.47 -32.68 -10.33
N LEU A 166 -6.97 -31.52 -10.79
CA LEU A 166 -7.37 -30.23 -10.22
C LEU A 166 -8.89 -30.04 -10.30
N SER A 167 -9.50 -30.27 -11.46
CA SER A 167 -10.95 -30.08 -11.63
C SER A 167 -11.77 -30.99 -10.71
N ALA A 168 -11.34 -32.25 -10.54
CA ALA A 168 -11.97 -33.19 -9.61
C ALA A 168 -11.82 -32.71 -8.15
N PHE A 169 -10.63 -32.25 -7.77
CA PHE A 169 -10.39 -31.66 -6.45
C PHE A 169 -11.26 -30.43 -6.19
N LEU A 170 -11.38 -29.52 -7.17
CA LEU A 170 -12.21 -28.32 -7.07
C LEU A 170 -13.69 -28.67 -6.90
N ALA A 171 -14.17 -29.68 -7.64
CA ALA A 171 -15.54 -30.17 -7.48
C ALA A 171 -15.76 -30.76 -6.07
N ASP A 172 -14.84 -31.59 -5.59
CA ASP A 172 -14.92 -32.19 -4.25
C ASP A 172 -14.94 -31.14 -3.13
N ILE A 173 -14.02 -30.17 -3.14
CA ILE A 173 -14.02 -29.12 -2.10
C ILE A 173 -15.23 -28.20 -2.19
N THR A 174 -15.82 -28.03 -3.37
CA THR A 174 -17.04 -27.25 -3.55
C THR A 174 -18.22 -27.92 -2.85
N VAL A 175 -18.33 -29.24 -2.96
CA VAL A 175 -19.37 -30.03 -2.28
C VAL A 175 -19.08 -30.14 -0.78
N SER A 176 -17.84 -30.52 -0.42
CA SER A 176 -17.44 -30.75 0.98
C SER A 176 -17.51 -29.49 1.86
N TYR A 177 -17.38 -28.31 1.27
CA TYR A 177 -17.38 -27.03 1.97
C TYR A 177 -18.39 -26.04 1.38
N GLU A 178 -19.55 -26.51 0.92
CA GLU A 178 -20.54 -25.73 0.14
C GLU A 178 -20.82 -24.31 0.70
N SER A 179 -21.00 -24.18 2.02
CA SER A 179 -21.28 -22.91 2.69
C SER A 179 -20.05 -22.14 3.17
N GLN A 180 -18.83 -22.67 2.98
CA GLN A 180 -17.60 -22.18 3.58
C GLN A 180 -16.57 -21.82 2.50
N GLN A 181 -16.86 -20.77 1.72
CA GLN A 181 -16.01 -20.35 0.59
C GLN A 181 -14.58 -19.98 1.01
N ASP A 182 -14.38 -19.45 2.22
CA ASP A 182 -13.05 -19.16 2.74
C ASP A 182 -12.21 -20.45 2.86
N ILE A 183 -12.81 -21.53 3.35
CA ILE A 183 -12.14 -22.84 3.44
C ILE A 183 -11.88 -23.38 2.04
N GLN A 184 -12.83 -23.27 1.11
CA GLN A 184 -12.61 -23.67 -0.28
C GLN A 184 -11.39 -22.97 -0.89
N LEU A 185 -11.26 -21.66 -0.68
CA LEU A 185 -10.15 -20.87 -1.20
C LEU A 185 -8.82 -21.19 -0.52
N MET A 186 -8.82 -21.48 0.78
CA MET A 186 -7.63 -22.00 1.48
C MET A 186 -7.23 -23.38 0.93
N ARG A 187 -8.18 -24.28 0.68
CA ARG A 187 -7.93 -25.60 0.07
C ARG A 187 -7.40 -25.50 -1.36
N PHE A 188 -7.91 -24.53 -2.12
CA PHE A 188 -7.38 -24.19 -3.44
C PHE A 188 -5.91 -23.78 -3.37
N ALA A 189 -5.53 -22.92 -2.43
CA ALA A 189 -4.12 -22.57 -2.20
C ALA A 189 -3.29 -23.77 -1.71
N ASP A 190 -3.83 -24.61 -0.83
CA ASP A 190 -3.18 -25.83 -0.35
C ASP A 190 -2.86 -26.81 -1.49
N TYR A 191 -3.74 -26.94 -2.48
CA TYR A 191 -3.51 -27.78 -3.66
C TYR A 191 -2.23 -27.37 -4.39
N PHE A 192 -2.10 -26.09 -4.72
CA PHE A 192 -0.87 -25.56 -5.33
C PHE A 192 0.32 -25.63 -4.35
N GLY A 193 0.11 -25.38 -3.06
CA GLY A 193 1.14 -25.55 -2.04
C GLY A 193 1.72 -26.97 -2.01
N ARG A 194 0.89 -28.00 -2.18
CA ARG A 194 1.31 -29.41 -2.30
C ARG A 194 2.01 -29.68 -3.62
N ALA A 195 1.46 -29.19 -4.74
CA ALA A 195 2.07 -29.34 -6.06
C ALA A 195 3.49 -28.77 -6.11
N PHE A 196 3.73 -27.63 -5.43
CA PHE A 196 5.03 -26.97 -5.36
C PHE A 196 5.87 -27.34 -4.15
N ALA A 197 5.46 -28.30 -3.32
CA ALA A 197 6.16 -28.65 -2.07
C ALA A 197 7.61 -29.14 -2.28
N SER A 198 7.91 -29.70 -3.47
CA SER A 198 9.25 -30.15 -3.84
C SER A 198 10.18 -29.02 -4.32
N VAL A 199 9.64 -27.82 -4.58
CA VAL A 199 10.42 -26.65 -4.99
C VAL A 199 11.05 -26.02 -3.75
N GLY A 200 12.37 -26.08 -3.66
CA GLY A 200 13.11 -25.41 -2.59
C GLY A 200 13.14 -23.89 -2.76
N ALA A 201 13.30 -23.13 -1.67
CA ALA A 201 13.36 -21.66 -1.70
C ALA A 201 14.41 -21.09 -2.67
N ALA A 202 15.53 -21.80 -2.87
CA ALA A 202 16.57 -21.41 -3.83
C ALA A 202 16.11 -21.46 -5.30
N GLN A 203 15.08 -22.27 -5.62
CA GLN A 203 14.49 -22.36 -6.96
C GLN A 203 13.39 -21.32 -7.20
N PHE A 204 12.94 -20.64 -6.13
CA PHE A 204 12.02 -19.51 -6.22
C PHE A 204 12.41 -18.42 -5.20
N PRO A 205 13.53 -17.71 -5.43
CA PRO A 205 14.01 -16.67 -4.52
C PRO A 205 13.21 -15.38 -4.70
N TRP A 206 11.94 -15.41 -4.31
CA TRP A 206 10.96 -14.37 -4.66
C TRP A 206 11.37 -12.97 -4.18
N LEU A 207 12.03 -12.84 -3.01
CA LEU A 207 12.56 -11.55 -2.53
C LEU A 207 13.58 -10.96 -3.50
N LYS A 208 14.51 -11.79 -3.99
CA LYS A 208 15.52 -11.38 -4.97
C LYS A 208 14.86 -11.02 -6.30
N ILE A 209 13.93 -11.85 -6.75
CA ILE A 209 13.17 -11.62 -7.98
C ILE A 209 12.46 -10.26 -7.89
N PHE A 210 11.73 -9.97 -6.82
CA PHE A 210 10.96 -8.73 -6.62
C PHE A 210 11.85 -7.49 -6.46
N LYS A 211 13.07 -7.65 -5.93
CA LYS A 211 14.03 -6.56 -5.77
C LYS A 211 14.77 -6.21 -7.06
N GLU A 212 15.10 -7.21 -7.87
CA GLU A 212 16.02 -7.05 -9.01
C GLU A 212 15.33 -7.06 -10.38
N SER A 213 14.10 -7.59 -10.46
CA SER A 213 13.39 -7.72 -11.74
C SER A 213 12.49 -6.52 -12.03
N PRO A 214 12.40 -6.06 -13.29
CA PRO A 214 11.43 -5.06 -13.68
C PRO A 214 9.99 -5.57 -13.54
N VAL A 215 9.04 -4.67 -13.30
CA VAL A 215 7.61 -4.99 -13.15
C VAL A 215 7.07 -5.77 -14.35
N ALA A 216 7.58 -5.48 -15.55
CA ALA A 216 7.20 -6.19 -16.78
C ALA A 216 7.53 -7.68 -16.76
N LYS A 217 8.57 -8.12 -16.03
CA LYS A 217 8.89 -9.55 -15.84
C LYS A 217 8.15 -10.13 -14.64
N LEU A 218 8.04 -9.36 -13.56
CA LEU A 218 7.43 -9.80 -12.30
C LEU A 218 5.97 -10.22 -12.44
N VAL A 219 5.23 -9.50 -13.28
CA VAL A 219 3.82 -9.76 -13.53
C VAL A 219 3.55 -11.18 -14.02
N ASP A 220 4.44 -11.77 -14.81
CA ASP A 220 4.22 -13.11 -15.38
C ASP A 220 4.68 -14.22 -14.43
N ILE A 221 5.46 -13.90 -13.40
CA ILE A 221 5.95 -14.87 -12.43
C ILE A 221 4.97 -14.97 -11.25
N PRO A 222 4.59 -16.18 -10.79
CA PRO A 222 4.95 -17.51 -11.33
C PRO A 222 3.96 -18.09 -12.36
N ILE A 223 2.90 -17.36 -12.75
CA ILE A 223 1.84 -17.88 -13.63
C ILE A 223 2.35 -18.38 -14.98
N CYS A 224 3.44 -17.83 -15.51
CA CYS A 224 4.04 -18.23 -16.78
C CYS A 224 4.44 -19.71 -16.85
N HIS A 225 4.57 -20.37 -15.69
CA HIS A 225 4.86 -21.80 -15.60
C HIS A 225 3.62 -22.69 -15.56
N ILE A 226 2.43 -22.12 -15.34
CA ILE A 226 1.18 -22.88 -15.25
C ILE A 226 0.64 -23.16 -16.66
N SER A 227 0.23 -24.40 -16.92
CA SER A 227 -0.38 -24.76 -18.19
C SER A 227 -1.72 -24.04 -18.39
N GLN A 228 -2.10 -23.80 -19.65
CA GLN A 228 -3.36 -23.10 -19.95
C GLN A 228 -4.59 -23.86 -19.44
N ASP A 229 -4.57 -25.20 -19.45
CA ASP A 229 -5.68 -26.01 -18.97
C ASP A 229 -5.86 -25.90 -17.44
N VAL A 230 -4.75 -25.95 -16.69
CA VAL A 230 -4.76 -25.76 -15.22
C VAL A 230 -5.21 -24.34 -14.88
N TYR A 231 -4.69 -23.34 -15.62
CA TYR A 231 -5.10 -21.95 -15.44
C TYR A 231 -6.59 -21.78 -15.70
N LYS A 232 -7.10 -22.31 -16.81
CA LYS A 232 -8.51 -22.24 -17.19
C LYS A 232 -9.42 -22.89 -16.14
N ALA A 233 -9.13 -24.13 -15.75
CA ALA A 233 -9.90 -24.84 -14.71
C ALA A 233 -9.95 -24.04 -13.40
N SER A 234 -8.81 -23.49 -12.98
CA SER A 234 -8.72 -22.64 -11.78
C SER A 234 -9.60 -21.39 -11.90
N VAL A 235 -9.46 -20.63 -12.98
CA VAL A 235 -10.14 -19.33 -13.10
C VAL A 235 -11.63 -19.48 -13.36
N ASP A 236 -12.07 -20.53 -14.04
CA ASP A 236 -13.49 -20.84 -14.25
C ASP A 236 -14.18 -21.15 -12.93
N TRP A 237 -13.51 -21.89 -12.04
CA TRP A 237 -13.98 -22.15 -10.68
C TRP A 237 -13.97 -20.91 -9.79
N LEU A 238 -12.86 -20.15 -9.78
CA LEU A 238 -12.75 -18.89 -9.03
C LEU A 238 -13.81 -17.87 -9.44
N ASN A 239 -14.23 -17.86 -10.71
CA ASN A 239 -15.25 -16.94 -11.20
C ASN A 239 -16.62 -17.11 -10.51
N GLN A 240 -16.86 -18.28 -9.91
CA GLN A 240 -18.09 -18.64 -9.20
C GLN A 240 -18.06 -18.28 -7.71
N ARG A 241 -16.91 -17.82 -7.17
CA ARG A 241 -16.79 -17.43 -5.76
C ARG A 241 -17.27 -16.00 -5.56
N SER A 242 -17.75 -15.70 -4.34
CA SER A 242 -18.24 -14.37 -3.98
C SER A 242 -17.09 -13.37 -3.91
N LEU A 243 -17.38 -12.10 -4.17
CA LEU A 243 -16.38 -11.03 -4.10
C LEU A 243 -15.80 -10.91 -2.68
N GLU A 244 -16.63 -11.09 -1.66
CA GLU A 244 -16.25 -11.02 -0.25
C GLU A 244 -15.23 -12.11 0.11
N ALA A 245 -15.51 -13.37 -0.24
CA ALA A 245 -14.60 -14.49 0.03
C ALA A 245 -13.25 -14.31 -0.71
N LEU A 246 -13.30 -13.83 -1.96
CA LEU A 246 -12.09 -13.52 -2.72
C LEU A 246 -11.30 -12.37 -2.10
N GLY A 247 -11.96 -11.34 -1.55
CA GLY A 247 -11.33 -10.26 -0.81
C GLY A 247 -10.63 -10.78 0.46
N SER A 248 -11.32 -11.59 1.27
CA SER A 248 -10.75 -12.25 2.45
C SER A 248 -9.52 -13.09 2.09
N PHE A 249 -9.60 -13.83 0.99
CA PHE A 249 -8.47 -14.62 0.48
C PHE A 249 -7.29 -13.77 0.03
N VAL A 250 -7.52 -12.61 -0.60
CA VAL A 250 -6.44 -11.65 -0.96
C VAL A 250 -5.71 -11.19 0.29
N LEU A 251 -6.43 -10.81 1.35
CA LEU A 251 -5.82 -10.39 2.63
C LEU A 251 -5.05 -11.53 3.30
N TRP A 252 -5.63 -12.73 3.36
CA TRP A 252 -4.97 -13.90 3.93
C TRP A 252 -3.69 -14.28 3.19
N SER A 253 -3.72 -14.24 1.85
CA SER A 253 -2.54 -14.50 1.01
C SER A 253 -1.47 -13.43 1.22
N MET A 254 -1.87 -12.17 1.32
CA MET A 254 -0.96 -11.05 1.62
C MET A 254 -0.33 -11.18 3.00
N ASP A 255 -1.11 -11.55 4.02
CA ASP A 255 -0.61 -11.79 5.36
C ASP A 255 0.43 -12.92 5.38
N THR A 256 0.20 -13.98 4.61
CA THR A 256 1.13 -15.10 4.47
C THR A 256 2.45 -14.65 3.84
N ILE A 257 2.40 -13.86 2.76
CA ILE A 257 3.60 -13.34 2.08
C ILE A 257 4.35 -12.33 2.98
N VAL A 258 3.63 -11.45 3.68
CA VAL A 258 4.25 -10.47 4.61
C VAL A 258 4.86 -11.15 5.82
N ALA A 259 4.26 -12.23 6.33
CA ALA A 259 4.84 -13.03 7.40
C ALA A 259 6.15 -13.71 6.93
N ASP A 260 6.16 -14.26 5.72
CA ASP A 260 7.35 -14.82 5.09
C ASP A 260 8.46 -13.76 4.93
N LEU A 261 8.11 -12.57 4.41
CA LEU A 261 9.03 -11.43 4.34
C LEU A 261 9.64 -11.09 5.71
N THR A 262 8.80 -11.01 6.74
CA THR A 262 9.23 -10.68 8.11
C THR A 262 10.19 -11.73 8.65
N SER A 263 9.93 -13.02 8.37
CA SER A 263 10.83 -14.11 8.75
C SER A 263 12.20 -13.98 8.08
N HIS A 264 12.25 -13.57 6.81
CA HIS A 264 13.49 -13.32 6.09
C HIS A 264 14.25 -12.10 6.63
N LEU A 265 13.55 -10.99 6.91
CA LEU A 265 14.18 -9.76 7.42
C LEU A 265 14.67 -9.90 8.87
N GLY A 266 13.95 -10.64 9.72
CA GLY A 266 14.32 -10.88 11.13
C GLY A 266 15.61 -11.67 11.32
N THR A 267 16.11 -12.35 10.28
CA THR A 267 17.39 -13.08 10.32
C THR A 267 18.61 -12.21 10.00
N ALA A 268 18.41 -10.97 9.49
CA ALA A 268 19.49 -10.04 9.16
C ALA A 268 20.03 -9.27 10.39
N SER A 269 19.28 -9.22 11.48
CA SER A 269 19.70 -8.64 12.76
C SER A 269 20.16 -9.76 13.71
N LYS A 270 21.45 -10.10 13.67
CA LYS A 270 22.09 -10.84 14.77
C LYS A 270 21.98 -10.01 16.05
N VAL A 271 21.35 -10.60 17.07
CA VAL A 271 21.60 -10.49 18.53
C VAL A 271 20.26 -10.56 19.26
N SER A 272 19.79 -11.78 19.54
CA SER A 272 19.30 -12.21 20.86
C SER A 272 18.69 -13.61 20.74
N LYS A 273 19.30 -14.56 21.45
CA LYS A 273 18.82 -15.95 21.59
C LYS A 273 17.42 -15.96 22.22
N LYS A 274 16.37 -16.18 21.42
CA LYS A 274 15.09 -16.67 21.91
C LYS A 274 14.34 -17.41 20.79
N VAL A 275 14.32 -18.74 20.90
CA VAL A 275 13.54 -19.72 20.12
C VAL A 275 13.27 -19.29 18.67
N VAL A 276 14.27 -19.55 17.82
CA VAL A 276 14.13 -19.46 16.37
C VAL A 276 13.12 -20.53 15.94
N GLN A 277 11.91 -20.11 15.57
CA GLN A 277 11.11 -20.94 14.69
C GLN A 277 11.92 -21.13 13.40
N PRO A 278 12.15 -22.38 12.94
CA PRO A 278 12.93 -22.61 11.75
C PRO A 278 12.25 -21.91 10.57
N VAL A 279 13.05 -21.21 9.77
CA VAL A 279 12.66 -20.68 8.45
C VAL A 279 11.81 -21.74 7.76
N SER A 280 10.60 -21.39 7.33
CA SER A 280 9.81 -22.28 6.49
C SER A 280 10.66 -22.63 5.27
N SER A 281 11.20 -23.85 5.24
CA SER A 281 11.96 -24.38 4.11
C SER A 281 11.09 -24.62 2.86
N LYS A 282 9.80 -24.28 2.94
CA LYS A 282 8.79 -24.45 1.90
C LYS A 282 8.67 -23.17 1.08
N SER A 283 8.75 -23.34 -0.23
CA SER A 283 8.58 -22.26 -1.20
C SER A 283 7.15 -21.68 -1.19
N GLN A 284 7.03 -20.35 -1.24
CA GLN A 284 5.74 -19.63 -1.29
C GLN A 284 5.05 -19.66 -2.67
N VAL A 285 5.58 -20.42 -3.65
CA VAL A 285 5.08 -20.45 -5.04
C VAL A 285 3.58 -20.68 -5.09
N GLY A 286 3.04 -21.64 -4.33
CA GLY A 286 1.61 -21.96 -4.35
C GLY A 286 0.72 -20.77 -4.00
N ILE A 287 1.10 -19.98 -3.00
CA ILE A 287 0.37 -18.76 -2.60
C ILE A 287 0.45 -17.70 -3.70
N PHE A 288 1.64 -17.47 -4.29
CA PHE A 288 1.79 -16.52 -5.39
C PHE A 288 0.99 -16.94 -6.63
N VAL A 289 0.96 -18.22 -7.00
CA VAL A 289 0.16 -18.75 -8.10
C VAL A 289 -1.33 -18.52 -7.85
N ALA A 290 -1.84 -18.96 -6.71
CA ALA A 290 -3.26 -18.87 -6.37
C ALA A 290 -3.73 -17.41 -6.28
N LEU A 291 -2.96 -16.55 -5.60
CA LEU A 291 -3.26 -15.12 -5.47
C LEU A 291 -3.26 -14.43 -6.84
N ALA A 292 -2.28 -14.72 -7.70
CA ALA A 292 -2.22 -14.13 -9.03
C ALA A 292 -3.42 -14.56 -9.88
N MET A 293 -3.87 -15.83 -9.81
CA MET A 293 -5.07 -16.28 -10.52
C MET A 293 -6.33 -15.56 -10.05
N VAL A 294 -6.49 -15.38 -8.73
CA VAL A 294 -7.60 -14.62 -8.15
C VAL A 294 -7.61 -13.18 -8.64
N LEU A 295 -6.47 -12.49 -8.55
CA LEU A 295 -6.36 -11.09 -8.94
C LEU A 295 -6.56 -10.87 -10.43
N ARG A 296 -6.06 -11.78 -11.29
CA ARG A 296 -6.27 -11.72 -12.74
C ARG A 296 -7.72 -12.02 -13.13
N ARG A 297 -8.38 -12.95 -12.45
CA ARG A 297 -9.76 -13.35 -12.79
C ARG A 297 -10.80 -12.36 -12.25
N LYS A 298 -10.65 -11.91 -11.00
CA LYS A 298 -11.56 -10.99 -10.32
C LYS A 298 -10.78 -9.83 -9.69
N PRO A 299 -10.28 -8.87 -10.49
CA PRO A 299 -9.52 -7.72 -10.00
C PRO A 299 -10.24 -6.89 -8.93
N ASP A 300 -11.59 -6.85 -8.95
CA ASP A 300 -12.40 -6.19 -7.92
C ASP A 300 -12.13 -6.72 -6.50
N ALA A 301 -11.66 -7.95 -6.33
CA ALA A 301 -11.33 -8.51 -5.01
C ALA A 301 -10.22 -7.70 -4.31
N LEU A 302 -9.32 -7.09 -5.09
CA LEU A 302 -8.32 -6.16 -4.56
C LEU A 302 -8.94 -4.82 -4.17
N VAL A 303 -9.91 -4.34 -4.95
CA VAL A 303 -10.64 -3.10 -4.67
C VAL A 303 -11.44 -3.23 -3.38
N SER A 304 -12.07 -4.39 -3.13
CA SER A 304 -12.85 -4.61 -1.89
C SER A 304 -12.02 -4.56 -0.61
N VAL A 305 -10.69 -4.68 -0.71
CA VAL A 305 -9.79 -4.67 0.45
C VAL A 305 -8.89 -3.43 0.52
N ILE A 306 -9.17 -2.41 -0.30
CA ILE A 306 -8.31 -1.23 -0.42
C ILE A 306 -8.17 -0.46 0.90
N SER A 307 -9.23 -0.35 1.70
CA SER A 307 -9.20 0.38 2.98
C SER A 307 -8.27 -0.32 3.97
N GLN A 308 -8.33 -1.65 4.05
CA GLN A 308 -7.45 -2.46 4.89
C GLN A 308 -5.99 -2.29 4.47
N LEU A 309 -5.70 -2.30 3.16
CA LEU A 309 -4.34 -2.08 2.64
C LEU A 309 -3.84 -0.66 2.93
N LYS A 310 -4.73 0.34 2.91
CA LYS A 310 -4.39 1.75 3.14
C LYS A 310 -4.23 2.09 4.61
N GLU A 311 -5.02 1.51 5.50
CA GLU A 311 -5.09 1.91 6.91
C GLU A 311 -4.24 1.04 7.83
N ASN A 312 -4.02 -0.23 7.47
CA ASN A 312 -3.27 -1.15 8.31
C ASN A 312 -1.75 -1.00 8.07
N PRO A 313 -0.97 -0.62 9.10
CA PRO A 313 0.50 -0.48 8.98
C PRO A 313 1.20 -1.77 8.54
N ARG A 314 0.56 -2.93 8.72
CA ARG A 314 1.06 -4.23 8.24
C ARG A 314 1.36 -4.24 6.75
N TYR A 315 0.61 -3.51 5.93
CA TYR A 315 0.79 -3.49 4.47
C TYR A 315 1.58 -2.26 4.00
N GLN A 316 1.99 -1.41 4.94
CA GLN A 316 2.75 -0.19 4.68
C GLN A 316 4.24 -0.39 4.96
N GLY A 317 5.07 0.40 4.28
CA GLY A 317 6.52 0.37 4.43
C GLY A 317 7.25 0.15 3.10
N GLN A 318 8.50 0.60 3.04
CA GLN A 318 9.33 0.46 1.84
C GLN A 318 9.62 -1.00 1.50
N ASP A 319 9.81 -1.84 2.51
CA ASP A 319 10.05 -3.28 2.42
C ASP A 319 8.89 -4.03 1.75
N LYS A 320 7.67 -3.53 1.89
CA LYS A 320 6.44 -4.17 1.41
C LYS A 320 5.98 -3.64 0.06
N LEU A 321 6.53 -2.50 -0.37
CA LEU A 321 6.16 -1.86 -1.64
C LEU A 321 6.29 -2.81 -2.86
N PRO A 322 7.35 -3.63 -3.01
CA PRO A 322 7.43 -4.57 -4.13
C PRO A 322 6.29 -5.58 -4.17
N ILE A 323 5.79 -6.01 -3.00
CA ILE A 323 4.64 -6.92 -2.89
C ILE A 323 3.37 -6.21 -3.36
N THR A 324 3.13 -4.99 -2.88
CA THR A 324 1.97 -4.17 -3.28
C THR A 324 1.99 -3.90 -4.78
N VAL A 325 3.15 -3.55 -5.35
CA VAL A 325 3.32 -3.34 -6.80
C VAL A 325 3.03 -4.63 -7.57
N TRP A 326 3.54 -5.77 -7.13
CA TRP A 326 3.26 -7.06 -7.77
C TRP A 326 1.77 -7.39 -7.73
N VAL A 327 1.09 -7.24 -6.59
CA VAL A 327 -0.35 -7.51 -6.46
C VAL A 327 -1.17 -6.62 -7.39
N ILE A 328 -0.89 -5.32 -7.44
CA ILE A 328 -1.57 -4.41 -8.37
C ILE A 328 -1.25 -4.79 -9.83
N SER A 329 -0.03 -5.24 -10.12
CA SER A 329 0.33 -5.72 -11.47
C SER A 329 -0.44 -6.96 -11.90
N GLN A 330 -0.79 -7.87 -10.97
CA GLN A 330 -1.64 -9.02 -11.26
C GLN A 330 -3.08 -8.58 -11.55
N ALA A 331 -3.62 -7.67 -10.73
CA ALA A 331 -4.97 -7.13 -10.95
C ALA A 331 -5.06 -6.36 -12.29
N SER A 332 -4.00 -5.63 -12.67
CA SER A 332 -3.96 -4.87 -13.92
C SER A 332 -3.93 -5.74 -15.18
N GLN A 333 -3.51 -7.01 -15.08
CA GLN A 333 -3.65 -7.96 -16.19
C GLN A 333 -5.10 -8.34 -16.46
N GLY A 334 -5.93 -8.40 -15.41
CA GLY A 334 -7.36 -8.70 -15.55
C GLY A 334 -8.19 -7.48 -15.95
N ASP A 335 -7.87 -6.32 -15.38
CA ASP A 335 -8.57 -5.05 -15.63
C ASP A 335 -7.60 -3.86 -15.45
N LEU A 336 -7.23 -3.21 -16.56
CA LEU A 336 -6.34 -2.04 -16.54
C LEU A 336 -6.88 -0.89 -15.68
N SER A 337 -8.21 -0.70 -15.65
CA SER A 337 -8.86 0.33 -14.85
C SER A 337 -8.67 0.04 -13.36
N VAL A 338 -8.78 -1.22 -12.92
CA VAL A 338 -8.48 -1.59 -11.53
C VAL A 338 -7.00 -1.34 -11.21
N GLY A 339 -6.10 -1.70 -12.11
CA GLY A 339 -4.67 -1.40 -11.97
C GLY A 339 -4.40 0.08 -11.71
N LEU A 340 -4.96 0.96 -12.57
CA LEU A 340 -4.78 2.41 -12.43
C LEU A 340 -5.47 2.96 -11.18
N TYR A 341 -6.66 2.46 -10.85
CA TYR A 341 -7.42 2.82 -9.65
C TYR A 341 -6.60 2.58 -8.37
N MET A 342 -5.98 1.40 -8.25
CA MET A 342 -5.14 1.04 -7.10
C MET A 342 -3.83 1.82 -7.10
N TRP A 343 -3.19 2.00 -8.26
CA TRP A 343 -1.96 2.79 -8.38
C TRP A 343 -2.17 4.24 -7.89
N ALA A 344 -3.25 4.90 -8.34
CA ALA A 344 -3.54 6.28 -7.99
C ALA A 344 -3.82 6.47 -6.48
N ARG A 345 -4.34 5.45 -5.80
CA ARG A 345 -4.77 5.53 -4.39
C ARG A 345 -3.74 5.00 -3.39
N LEU A 346 -2.98 3.97 -3.75
CA LEU A 346 -2.02 3.33 -2.85
C LEU A 346 -0.57 3.73 -3.14
N LEU A 347 -0.21 3.94 -4.41
CA LEU A 347 1.18 4.08 -4.83
C LEU A 347 1.57 5.54 -5.09
N LEU A 348 0.78 6.26 -5.89
CA LEU A 348 1.08 7.65 -6.24
C LEU A 348 1.28 8.57 -5.01
N PRO A 349 0.48 8.46 -3.93
CA PRO A 349 0.70 9.29 -2.73
C PRO A 349 2.06 9.07 -2.06
N LEU A 350 2.68 7.90 -2.26
CA LEU A 350 3.98 7.59 -1.71
C LEU A 350 5.11 8.34 -2.41
N VAL A 351 4.91 8.86 -3.63
CA VAL A 351 5.95 9.56 -4.41
C VAL A 351 6.40 10.86 -3.74
N ASN A 352 5.47 11.56 -3.09
CA ASN A 352 5.72 12.81 -2.35
C ASN A 352 6.14 12.57 -0.89
N GLY A 353 6.18 11.32 -0.43
CA GLY A 353 6.60 11.01 0.93
C GLY A 353 8.09 11.28 1.14
N LYS A 354 8.46 11.81 2.32
CA LYS A 354 9.86 11.98 2.75
C LYS A 354 10.66 10.66 2.69
N SER A 355 9.96 9.53 2.76
CA SER A 355 10.50 8.19 2.64
C SER A 355 10.46 7.61 1.23
N CYS A 356 10.19 8.37 0.15
CA CYS A 356 10.23 7.82 -1.20
C CYS A 356 11.66 7.79 -1.75
N ASN A 357 12.30 6.61 -1.67
CA ASN A 357 13.62 6.41 -2.25
C ASN A 357 13.53 6.24 -3.80
N PRO A 358 14.65 6.39 -4.54
CA PRO A 358 14.65 6.27 -6.00
C PRO A 358 14.13 4.93 -6.53
N GLN A 359 14.38 3.82 -5.82
CA GLN A 359 13.93 2.48 -6.22
C GLN A 359 12.41 2.33 -6.06
N SER A 360 11.84 2.85 -4.96
CA SER A 360 10.40 2.90 -4.75
C SER A 360 9.72 3.72 -5.84
N ARG A 361 10.26 4.91 -6.16
CA ARG A 361 9.74 5.77 -7.23
C ARG A 361 9.80 5.07 -8.59
N ASP A 362 10.90 4.38 -8.87
CA ASP A 362 11.08 3.60 -10.08
C ASP A 362 10.04 2.48 -10.22
N LEU A 363 9.79 1.68 -9.17
CA LEU A 363 8.77 0.63 -9.18
C LEU A 363 7.35 1.19 -9.40
N ILE A 364 7.03 2.32 -8.77
CA ILE A 364 5.73 3.00 -8.93
C ILE A 364 5.54 3.45 -10.38
N LEU A 365 6.58 4.02 -11.00
CA LEU A 365 6.55 4.44 -12.41
C LEU A 365 6.47 3.26 -13.38
N GLN A 366 7.28 2.22 -13.18
CA GLN A 366 7.26 1.02 -14.02
C GLN A 366 5.87 0.39 -14.10
N LEU A 367 5.10 0.41 -13.00
CA LEU A 367 3.75 -0.13 -13.00
C LEU A 367 2.79 0.67 -13.88
N VAL A 368 2.76 2.00 -13.75
CA VAL A 368 1.85 2.83 -14.56
C VAL A 368 2.26 2.86 -16.02
N GLU A 369 3.56 2.88 -16.31
CA GLU A 369 4.09 2.77 -17.67
C GLU A 369 3.66 1.46 -18.32
N ARG A 370 3.71 0.34 -17.60
CA ARG A 370 3.19 -0.94 -18.10
C ARG A 370 1.70 -0.86 -18.40
N ILE A 371 0.89 -0.30 -17.50
CA ILE A 371 -0.55 -0.15 -17.70
C ILE A 371 -0.83 0.65 -18.99
N LEU A 372 -0.12 1.76 -19.19
CA LEU A 372 -0.29 2.63 -20.35
C LEU A 372 0.30 2.07 -21.64
N SER A 373 1.32 1.20 -21.55
CA SER A 373 1.91 0.50 -22.69
C SER A 373 1.05 -0.66 -23.21
N SER A 374 -0.01 -1.03 -22.48
CA SER A 374 -0.91 -2.10 -22.90
C SER A 374 -1.66 -1.72 -24.19
N PRO A 375 -1.84 -2.66 -25.14
CA PRO A 375 -2.66 -2.41 -26.32
C PRO A 375 -4.05 -1.92 -25.93
N LYS A 376 -4.51 -0.81 -26.55
CA LYS A 376 -5.80 -0.18 -26.25
C LYS A 376 -5.93 0.38 -24.81
N ALA A 377 -4.83 0.60 -24.08
CA ALA A 377 -4.88 1.18 -22.73
C ALA A 377 -5.69 2.48 -22.68
N ARG A 378 -5.37 3.44 -23.55
CA ARG A 378 -6.06 4.75 -23.59
C ARG A 378 -7.59 4.64 -23.71
N PRO A 379 -8.17 3.99 -24.74
CA PRO A 379 -9.63 3.89 -24.82
C PRO A 379 -10.25 3.08 -23.68
N ILE A 380 -9.59 2.03 -23.18
CA ILE A 380 -10.08 1.27 -22.01
C ILE A 380 -10.16 2.17 -20.78
N LEU A 381 -9.09 2.92 -20.48
CA LEU A 381 -9.02 3.78 -19.30
C LEU A 381 -9.95 4.98 -19.38
N LEU A 382 -10.16 5.57 -20.57
CA LEU A 382 -11.11 6.67 -20.76
C LEU A 382 -12.56 6.19 -20.61
N ASN A 383 -12.91 5.04 -21.17
CA ASN A 383 -14.24 4.44 -21.01
C ASN A 383 -14.49 3.98 -19.56
N GLY A 384 -13.43 3.54 -18.87
CA GLY A 384 -13.44 3.15 -17.47
C GLY A 384 -13.13 4.27 -16.48
N ALA A 385 -13.05 5.53 -16.90
CA ALA A 385 -12.56 6.64 -16.08
C ALA A 385 -13.35 6.86 -14.78
N VAL A 386 -14.63 6.46 -14.78
CA VAL A 386 -15.49 6.41 -13.61
C VAL A 386 -15.99 4.97 -13.42
N ARG A 387 -15.66 4.36 -12.28
CA ARG A 387 -16.03 3.00 -11.89
C ARG A 387 -16.87 3.04 -10.61
N LYS A 388 -18.09 2.50 -10.65
CA LYS A 388 -19.00 2.42 -9.48
C LYS A 388 -19.14 3.77 -8.74
N GLY A 389 -19.18 4.88 -9.49
CA GLY A 389 -19.28 6.25 -8.96
C GLY A 389 -17.95 6.90 -8.57
N GLU A 390 -16.84 6.15 -8.57
CA GLU A 390 -15.51 6.67 -8.23
C GLU A 390 -14.62 6.85 -9.45
N ARG A 391 -13.74 7.87 -9.42
CA ARG A 391 -12.78 8.10 -10.50
C ARG A 391 -11.55 7.21 -10.39
N LEU A 392 -10.99 6.79 -11.52
CA LEU A 392 -9.69 6.11 -11.52
C LEU A 392 -8.61 7.02 -10.94
N VAL A 393 -8.53 8.26 -11.42
CA VAL A 393 -7.65 9.30 -10.88
C VAL A 393 -8.51 10.35 -10.15
N PRO A 394 -8.65 10.28 -8.81
CA PRO A 394 -9.38 11.28 -8.05
C PRO A 394 -8.63 12.64 -8.02
N PRO A 395 -9.32 13.75 -7.70
CA PRO A 395 -8.70 15.09 -7.69
C PRO A 395 -7.42 15.19 -6.85
N SER A 396 -7.36 14.54 -5.68
CA SER A 396 -6.16 14.51 -4.84
C SER A 396 -4.97 13.79 -5.50
N ALA A 397 -5.23 12.68 -6.21
CA ALA A 397 -4.20 11.99 -6.98
C ALA A 397 -3.77 12.82 -8.19
N PHE A 398 -4.71 13.51 -8.84
CA PHE A 398 -4.40 14.37 -9.98
C PHE A 398 -3.55 15.58 -9.58
N GLU A 399 -3.80 16.19 -8.42
CA GLU A 399 -2.94 17.24 -7.88
C GLU A 399 -1.50 16.73 -7.66
N ILE A 400 -1.34 15.57 -7.02
CA ILE A 400 -0.02 14.96 -6.81
C ILE A 400 0.66 14.73 -8.16
N LEU A 401 -0.05 14.13 -9.12
CA LEU A 401 0.46 13.85 -10.45
C LEU A 401 0.95 15.13 -11.15
N MET A 402 0.16 16.19 -11.13
CA MET A 402 0.51 17.48 -11.72
C MET A 402 1.78 18.05 -11.08
N ARG A 403 1.87 18.03 -9.75
CA ARG A 403 3.03 18.57 -9.01
C ARG A 403 4.32 17.76 -9.23
N VAL A 404 4.25 16.43 -9.32
CA VAL A 404 5.44 15.60 -9.60
C VAL A 404 5.89 15.67 -11.07
N THR A 405 4.98 16.02 -11.97
CA THR A 405 5.26 16.20 -13.40
C THR A 405 5.91 17.55 -13.67
N PHE A 406 5.43 18.61 -13.00
CA PHE A 406 5.93 19.97 -13.19
C PHE A 406 6.55 20.55 -11.90
N PRO A 407 7.63 19.95 -11.37
CA PRO A 407 8.32 20.50 -10.22
C PRO A 407 9.12 21.75 -10.60
N ALA A 408 9.59 22.51 -9.60
CA ALA A 408 10.55 23.58 -9.83
C ALA A 408 11.80 23.06 -10.56
N PRO A 409 12.47 23.88 -11.41
CA PRO A 409 13.64 23.43 -12.17
C PRO A 409 14.74 22.77 -11.32
N SER A 410 14.95 23.27 -10.10
CA SER A 410 15.93 22.72 -9.14
C SER A 410 15.53 21.37 -8.52
N ALA A 411 14.25 21.01 -8.57
CA ALA A 411 13.70 19.78 -8.02
C ALA A 411 13.44 18.69 -9.09
N ARG A 412 13.79 18.95 -10.35
CA ARG A 412 13.68 17.97 -11.43
C ARG A 412 14.62 16.80 -11.19
N LEU A 413 14.10 15.57 -11.37
CA LEU A 413 14.84 14.32 -11.24
C LEU A 413 14.76 13.55 -12.56
N LYS A 414 15.59 12.51 -12.76
CA LYS A 414 15.43 11.58 -13.90
C LYS A 414 14.02 10.98 -14.00
N ALA A 415 13.34 10.83 -12.87
CA ALA A 415 11.96 10.35 -12.82
C ALA A 415 10.94 11.36 -13.37
N THR A 416 11.26 12.66 -13.41
CA THR A 416 10.36 13.71 -13.90
C THR A 416 10.01 13.51 -15.37
N GLU A 417 10.99 13.18 -16.22
CA GLU A 417 10.76 12.89 -17.66
C GLU A 417 9.79 11.71 -17.87
N ARG A 418 9.83 10.72 -16.96
CA ARG A 418 8.91 9.58 -16.99
C ARG A 418 7.50 9.98 -16.58
N PHE A 419 7.36 10.87 -15.59
CA PHE A 419 6.06 11.46 -15.25
C PHE A 419 5.51 12.29 -16.41
N GLU A 420 6.33 13.09 -17.08
CA GLU A 420 5.94 13.87 -18.27
C GLU A 420 5.44 12.96 -19.41
N ALA A 421 6.07 11.80 -19.61
CA ALA A 421 5.63 10.85 -20.63
C ALA A 421 4.25 10.22 -20.34
N VAL A 422 3.95 9.91 -19.07
CA VAL A 422 2.65 9.30 -18.70
C VAL A 422 1.55 10.33 -18.47
N TYR A 423 1.92 11.58 -18.17
CA TYR A 423 1.01 12.65 -17.75
C TYR A 423 -0.15 12.91 -18.72
N PRO A 424 0.05 13.07 -20.05
CA PRO A 424 -1.04 13.43 -20.96
C PRO A 424 -2.21 12.45 -20.90
N THR A 425 -1.93 11.14 -20.88
CA THR A 425 -2.98 10.11 -20.82
C THR A 425 -3.67 10.12 -19.45
N LEU A 426 -2.91 10.24 -18.37
CA LEU A 426 -3.47 10.26 -17.02
C LEU A 426 -4.30 11.53 -16.75
N ARG A 427 -3.89 12.66 -17.31
CA ARG A 427 -4.65 13.91 -17.32
C ARG A 427 -5.99 13.73 -18.01
N GLU A 428 -6.01 13.16 -19.22
CA GLU A 428 -7.26 12.89 -19.92
C GLU A 428 -8.18 11.98 -19.10
N VAL A 429 -7.65 10.92 -18.48
CA VAL A 429 -8.42 10.02 -17.61
C VAL A 429 -8.97 10.74 -16.37
N ALA A 430 -8.19 11.65 -15.75
CA ALA A 430 -8.63 12.42 -14.59
C ALA A 430 -9.80 13.36 -14.93
N LEU A 431 -9.73 14.01 -16.10
CA LEU A 431 -10.73 14.97 -16.59
C LEU A 431 -11.92 14.31 -17.30
N ALA A 432 -11.82 13.02 -17.68
CA ALA A 432 -12.87 12.31 -18.39
C ALA A 432 -14.18 12.18 -17.57
N GLY A 433 -15.31 12.10 -18.25
CA GLY A 433 -16.62 11.91 -17.65
C GLY A 433 -17.74 12.56 -18.45
N THR A 434 -18.98 12.23 -18.11
CA THR A 434 -20.15 12.78 -18.80
C THR A 434 -20.29 14.27 -18.48
N SER A 435 -20.21 15.11 -19.51
CA SER A 435 -20.38 16.56 -19.40
C SER A 435 -21.72 16.91 -18.76
N GLY A 436 -21.74 17.93 -17.90
CA GLY A 436 -22.94 18.38 -17.20
C GLY A 436 -23.40 17.50 -16.02
N SER A 437 -22.82 16.31 -15.82
CA SER A 437 -23.17 15.43 -14.71
C SER A 437 -22.86 16.06 -13.33
N LYS A 438 -23.67 15.73 -12.31
CA LYS A 438 -23.46 16.21 -10.93
C LYS A 438 -22.06 15.86 -10.41
N ALA A 439 -21.60 14.64 -10.69
CA ALA A 439 -20.28 14.17 -10.27
C ALA A 439 -19.14 14.96 -10.95
N LEU A 440 -19.21 15.24 -12.25
CA LEU A 440 -18.19 16.02 -12.94
C LEU A 440 -18.18 17.48 -12.47
N LYS A 441 -19.36 18.07 -12.20
CA LYS A 441 -19.50 19.41 -11.63
C LYS A 441 -18.83 19.53 -10.26
N GLN A 442 -18.99 18.53 -9.39
CA GLN A 442 -18.33 18.50 -8.08
C GLN A 442 -16.81 18.37 -8.22
N VAL A 443 -16.35 17.53 -9.15
CA VAL A 443 -14.93 17.33 -9.43
C VAL A 443 -14.27 18.61 -9.95
N ALA A 444 -14.94 19.35 -10.83
CA ALA A 444 -14.46 20.65 -11.29
C ALA A 444 -14.26 21.64 -10.13
N VAL A 445 -15.20 21.69 -9.18
CA VAL A 445 -15.06 22.52 -7.97
C VAL A 445 -13.87 22.06 -7.12
N GLN A 446 -13.71 20.76 -6.88
CA GLN A 446 -12.58 20.22 -6.13
C GLN A 446 -11.23 20.53 -6.81
N MET A 447 -11.14 20.34 -8.13
CA MET A 447 -9.92 20.61 -8.89
C MET A 447 -9.57 22.09 -8.94
N SER A 448 -10.57 22.96 -9.09
CA SER A 448 -10.36 24.41 -9.11
C SER A 448 -9.69 24.95 -7.84
N ASN A 449 -9.91 24.32 -6.68
CA ASN A 449 -9.30 24.74 -5.40
C ASN A 449 -7.77 24.58 -5.36
N PHE A 450 -7.23 23.48 -5.89
CA PHE A 450 -5.77 23.30 -5.92
C PHE A 450 -5.16 23.96 -7.15
N ALA A 451 -5.88 23.99 -8.29
CA ALA A 451 -5.38 24.54 -9.53
C ALA A 451 -5.10 26.05 -9.42
N ILE A 452 -5.98 26.83 -8.77
CA ILE A 452 -5.73 28.26 -8.56
C ILE A 452 -4.49 28.52 -7.68
N LYS A 453 -4.25 27.67 -6.68
CA LYS A 453 -3.07 27.80 -5.82
C LYS A 453 -1.80 27.49 -6.60
N ALA A 454 -1.79 26.37 -7.32
CA ALA A 454 -0.66 25.95 -8.13
C ALA A 454 -0.33 26.96 -9.26
N ALA A 455 -1.33 27.64 -9.81
CA ALA A 455 -1.16 28.72 -10.79
C ALA A 455 -0.44 29.96 -10.23
N GLY A 456 -0.39 30.12 -8.91
CA GLY A 456 0.27 31.23 -8.22
C GLY A 456 1.64 30.89 -7.63
N GLU A 457 2.20 29.71 -7.89
CA GLU A 457 3.45 29.25 -7.26
C GLU A 457 4.72 29.71 -7.99
N GLY A 458 4.60 30.45 -9.10
CA GLY A 458 5.74 31.02 -9.83
C GLY A 458 6.59 30.00 -10.60
N ILE A 459 6.19 28.72 -10.63
CA ILE A 459 6.83 27.66 -11.42
C ILE A 459 6.17 27.64 -12.80
N SER A 460 6.88 28.09 -13.85
CA SER A 460 6.26 28.36 -15.16
C SER A 460 5.43 27.20 -15.73
N ASP A 461 6.00 25.98 -15.81
CA ASP A 461 5.28 24.84 -16.40
C ASP A 461 4.06 24.41 -15.55
N LEU A 462 4.22 24.42 -14.22
CA LEU A 462 3.12 24.14 -13.30
C LEU A 462 2.02 25.18 -13.41
N CYS A 463 2.38 26.46 -13.53
CA CYS A 463 1.42 27.55 -13.63
C CYS A 463 0.59 27.45 -14.90
N ASN A 464 1.24 27.12 -16.03
CA ASN A 464 0.57 26.92 -17.32
C ASN A 464 -0.39 25.73 -17.28
N GLU A 465 0.03 24.59 -16.74
CA GLU A 465 -0.83 23.41 -16.63
C GLU A 465 -1.99 23.65 -15.64
N ALA A 466 -1.70 24.19 -14.46
CA ALA A 466 -2.72 24.47 -13.44
C ALA A 466 -3.76 25.49 -13.94
N SER A 467 -3.33 26.49 -14.70
CA SER A 467 -4.22 27.45 -15.35
C SER A 467 -5.10 26.78 -16.42
N SER A 468 -4.55 25.86 -17.23
CA SER A 468 -5.32 25.04 -18.17
C SER A 468 -6.39 24.20 -17.46
N VAL A 469 -6.04 23.54 -16.35
CA VAL A 469 -6.98 22.77 -15.53
C VAL A 469 -8.05 23.68 -14.92
N PHE A 470 -7.68 24.86 -14.42
CA PHE A 470 -8.61 25.81 -13.85
C PHE A 470 -9.63 26.31 -14.90
N ILE A 471 -9.15 26.67 -16.09
CA ILE A 471 -10.01 27.06 -17.22
C ILE A 471 -10.95 25.91 -17.60
N TRP A 472 -10.45 24.67 -17.65
CA TRP A 472 -11.32 23.52 -17.86
C TRP A 472 -12.42 23.44 -16.78
N CYS A 473 -12.11 23.66 -15.50
CA CYS A 473 -13.11 23.64 -14.43
C CYS A 473 -14.21 24.69 -14.65
N LEU A 474 -13.85 25.90 -15.11
CA LEU A 474 -14.81 26.97 -15.44
C LEU A 474 -15.81 26.54 -16.53
N THR A 475 -15.36 25.74 -17.50
CA THR A 475 -16.26 25.20 -18.55
C THR A 475 -17.22 24.13 -18.02
N GLN A 476 -16.89 23.46 -16.91
CA GLN A 476 -17.69 22.35 -16.37
C GLN A 476 -18.71 22.79 -15.33
N ASN A 477 -18.42 23.83 -14.54
CA ASN A 477 -19.30 24.28 -13.46
C ASN A 477 -19.22 25.80 -13.23
N SER A 478 -20.38 26.47 -13.26
CA SER A 478 -20.49 27.91 -12.97
C SER A 478 -20.08 28.27 -11.53
N GLU A 479 -20.13 27.33 -10.59
CA GLU A 479 -19.65 27.58 -9.22
C GLU A 479 -18.15 27.83 -9.14
N CYS A 480 -17.35 27.35 -10.10
CA CYS A 480 -15.93 27.66 -10.17
C CYS A 480 -15.68 29.16 -10.36
N TYR A 481 -16.57 29.90 -11.02
CA TYR A 481 -16.49 31.37 -11.10
C TYR A 481 -16.75 32.05 -9.76
N LYS A 482 -17.69 31.54 -8.96
CA LYS A 482 -17.96 32.05 -7.60
C LYS A 482 -16.79 31.78 -6.68
N LEU A 483 -16.18 30.60 -6.79
CA LEU A 483 -14.96 30.27 -6.07
C LEU A 483 -13.82 31.20 -6.47
N TRP A 484 -13.63 31.45 -7.77
CA TRP A 484 -12.61 32.37 -8.26
C TRP A 484 -12.83 33.78 -7.71
N ASP A 485 -14.07 34.26 -7.72
CA ASP A 485 -14.44 35.55 -7.14
C ASP A 485 -14.11 35.67 -5.65
N LYS A 486 -14.34 34.61 -4.88
CA LYS A 486 -13.96 34.57 -3.47
C LYS A 486 -12.44 34.61 -3.27
N LEU A 487 -11.69 33.88 -4.10
CA LEU A 487 -10.24 33.69 -3.95
C LEU A 487 -9.39 34.75 -4.66
N TYR A 488 -9.99 35.58 -5.52
CA TYR A 488 -9.30 36.52 -6.41
C TYR A 488 -8.31 37.42 -5.67
N MET A 489 -8.74 38.03 -4.56
CA MET A 489 -7.94 39.01 -3.82
C MET A 489 -6.70 38.41 -3.15
N ASP A 490 -6.77 37.11 -2.84
CA ASP A 490 -5.70 36.33 -2.20
C ASP A 490 -4.80 35.65 -3.23
N ASN A 491 -5.20 35.61 -4.51
CA ASN A 491 -4.52 34.89 -5.58
C ASN A 491 -4.42 35.75 -6.85
N LEU A 492 -3.96 37.01 -6.69
CA LEU A 492 -3.87 37.97 -7.79
C LEU A 492 -2.92 37.50 -8.90
N GLU A 493 -1.72 37.03 -8.53
CA GLU A 493 -0.73 36.52 -9.49
C GLU A 493 -1.28 35.35 -10.30
N ALA A 494 -1.85 34.35 -9.62
CA ALA A 494 -2.53 33.23 -10.26
C ALA A 494 -3.64 33.70 -11.20
N SER A 495 -4.45 34.68 -10.76
CA SER A 495 -5.55 35.21 -11.57
C SER A 495 -5.06 35.93 -12.82
N VAL A 496 -3.94 36.65 -12.76
CA VAL A 496 -3.32 37.27 -13.94
C VAL A 496 -2.87 36.21 -14.94
N VAL A 497 -2.22 35.13 -14.47
CA VAL A 497 -1.78 34.02 -15.34
C VAL A 497 -2.98 33.34 -16.01
N ILE A 498 -4.01 32.99 -15.22
CA ILE A 498 -5.23 32.35 -15.71
C ILE A 498 -5.94 33.25 -16.74
N LEU A 499 -6.07 34.55 -16.46
CA LEU A 499 -6.71 35.50 -17.37
C LEU A 499 -5.93 35.67 -18.67
N LYS A 500 -4.59 35.73 -18.59
CA LYS A 500 -3.73 35.81 -19.76
C LYS A 500 -3.91 34.58 -20.65
N GLN A 501 -3.84 33.38 -20.07
CA GLN A 501 -4.03 32.14 -20.82
C GLN A 501 -5.46 32.01 -21.40
N LEU A 502 -6.48 32.39 -20.62
CA LEU A 502 -7.87 32.41 -21.09
C LEU A 502 -8.05 33.36 -22.29
N SER A 503 -7.35 34.50 -22.28
CA SER A 503 -7.35 35.47 -23.37
C SER A 503 -6.66 34.93 -24.63
N GLU A 504 -5.50 34.29 -24.47
CA GLU A 504 -4.72 33.70 -25.57
C GLU A 504 -5.48 32.54 -26.23
N GLU A 505 -6.12 31.69 -25.42
CA GLU A 505 -6.85 30.50 -25.87
C GLU A 505 -8.35 30.75 -26.07
N TRP A 506 -8.81 32.01 -26.08
CA TRP A 506 -10.23 32.36 -26.08
C TRP A 506 -11.01 31.74 -27.24
N LYS A 507 -10.39 31.65 -28.43
CA LYS A 507 -11.02 31.03 -29.62
C LYS A 507 -11.32 29.54 -29.41
N VAL A 508 -10.54 28.83 -28.60
CA VAL A 508 -10.72 27.41 -28.30
C VAL A 508 -11.76 27.21 -27.20
N HIS A 509 -11.78 28.09 -26.19
CA HIS A 509 -12.66 27.93 -25.02
C HIS A 509 -14.04 28.53 -25.21
N SER A 510 -14.18 29.60 -26.00
CA SER A 510 -15.48 30.26 -26.26
C SER A 510 -16.54 29.30 -26.81
N VAL A 511 -16.15 28.29 -27.59
CA VAL A 511 -17.05 27.25 -28.12
C VAL A 511 -17.50 26.26 -27.04
N LYS A 512 -16.70 26.09 -25.97
CA LYS A 512 -16.97 25.17 -24.85
C LYS A 512 -17.76 25.82 -23.72
N HIS A 513 -17.80 27.15 -23.66
CA HIS A 513 -18.65 27.87 -22.72
C HIS A 513 -20.11 27.85 -23.21
N TYR A 514 -20.98 27.18 -22.46
CA TYR A 514 -22.42 27.17 -22.74
C TYR A 514 -23.02 28.59 -22.68
N THR A 515 -22.49 29.45 -21.81
CA THR A 515 -22.81 30.89 -21.72
C THR A 515 -21.57 31.70 -21.38
N LEU A 516 -21.47 32.92 -21.92
CA LEU A 516 -20.38 33.86 -21.64
C LEU A 516 -20.65 34.78 -20.44
N ASP A 517 -21.89 34.77 -19.93
CA ASP A 517 -22.33 35.64 -18.85
C ASP A 517 -21.52 35.47 -17.56
N PRO A 518 -21.22 34.23 -17.10
CA PRO A 518 -20.40 34.04 -15.89
C PRO A 518 -19.01 34.67 -16.01
N VAL A 519 -18.35 34.53 -17.16
CA VAL A 519 -17.04 35.16 -17.42
C VAL A 519 -17.16 36.67 -17.32
N ARG A 520 -18.17 37.26 -17.98
CA ARG A 520 -18.38 38.71 -18.02
C ARG A 520 -18.64 39.28 -16.63
N GLU A 521 -19.49 38.62 -15.84
CA GLU A 521 -19.81 39.02 -14.47
C GLU A 521 -18.59 38.94 -13.56
N THR A 522 -17.82 37.85 -13.63
CA THR A 522 -16.59 37.68 -12.85
C THR A 522 -15.56 38.75 -13.19
N LEU A 523 -15.33 39.05 -14.48
CA LEU A 523 -14.40 40.12 -14.89
C LEU A 523 -14.85 41.50 -14.39
N LYS A 524 -16.16 41.79 -14.40
CA LYS A 524 -16.69 43.03 -13.83
C LYS A 524 -16.44 43.08 -12.32
N ALA A 525 -16.68 41.98 -11.60
CA ALA A 525 -16.44 41.89 -10.17
C ALA A 525 -14.95 42.10 -9.82
N PHE A 526 -14.03 41.51 -10.60
CA PHE A 526 -12.59 41.67 -10.40
C PHE A 526 -12.16 43.13 -10.54
N ARG A 527 -12.61 43.81 -11.61
CA ARG A 527 -12.33 45.23 -11.84
C ARG A 527 -12.84 46.08 -10.67
N GLN A 528 -14.04 45.80 -10.16
CA GLN A 528 -14.60 46.52 -9.02
C GLN A 528 -13.81 46.27 -7.73
N LYS A 529 -13.43 45.03 -7.43
CA LYS A 529 -12.64 44.67 -6.25
C LYS A 529 -11.25 45.29 -6.28
N TYR A 530 -10.58 45.22 -7.43
CA TYR A 530 -9.28 45.85 -7.61
C TYR A 530 -9.36 47.37 -7.47
N ALA A 531 -10.33 48.02 -8.12
CA ALA A 531 -10.53 49.46 -7.98
C ALA A 531 -10.85 49.91 -6.54
N ARG A 532 -11.56 49.08 -5.75
CA ARG A 532 -11.76 49.35 -4.31
C ARG A 532 -10.45 49.25 -3.53
N LYS A 533 -9.66 48.18 -3.75
CA LYS A 533 -8.35 47.98 -3.11
C LYS A 533 -7.40 49.14 -3.39
N GLU A 534 -7.34 49.61 -4.62
CA GLU A 534 -6.49 50.74 -5.02
C GLU A 534 -6.94 52.04 -4.34
N ARG A 535 -8.25 52.29 -4.25
CA ARG A 535 -8.80 53.44 -3.50
C ARG A 535 -8.54 53.37 -1.99
N GLU A 536 -8.45 52.17 -1.44
CA GLU A 536 -8.13 51.94 -0.02
C GLU A 536 -6.62 52.05 0.25
N LYS A 537 -5.77 51.69 -0.72
CA LYS A 537 -4.31 51.78 -0.65
C LYS A 537 -3.74 53.17 -0.98
N GLY A 538 -4.49 53.99 -1.71
CA GLY A 538 -4.10 55.35 -2.06
C GLY A 538 -5.27 56.32 -2.01
N LYS A 539 -5.10 57.41 -1.25
CA LYS A 539 -5.96 58.61 -1.29
C LYS A 539 -6.35 58.95 -2.74
N GLY A 540 -7.63 58.80 -3.06
CA GLY A 540 -8.25 59.40 -4.25
C GLY A 540 -7.85 58.80 -5.61
N PRO A 541 -8.69 58.96 -6.64
CA PRO A 541 -8.52 58.30 -7.91
C PRO A 541 -7.43 58.98 -8.72
N ASN A 542 -6.41 58.25 -9.15
CA ASN A 542 -5.70 58.57 -10.37
C ASN A 542 -5.47 57.32 -11.21
N HIS A 543 -6.00 57.43 -12.43
CA HIS A 543 -5.94 56.58 -13.61
C HIS A 543 -4.83 55.52 -13.70
N LEU A 544 -5.20 54.33 -14.23
CA LEU A 544 -4.72 53.84 -15.53
C LEU A 544 -5.55 52.64 -16.04
N TYR A 545 -5.68 52.59 -17.35
CA TYR A 545 -6.59 51.78 -18.19
C TYR A 545 -6.24 50.29 -18.28
#